data_AF-A0A949FCN9-F1
#
_entry.id   AF-A0A949FCN9-F1
#
_cell.length_a   1.000
_cell.length_b   1.000
_cell.length_c   1.000
_cell.angle_alpha   90.00
_cell.angle_beta   90.00
_cell.angle_gamma   90.00
#
_symmetry.space_group_name_H-M   'P 1'
#
loop_
_entity.id
_entity.type
_entity.pdbx_description
1 polymer ?
#
loop_
_entity_poly.entity_id
_entity_poly.type
_entity_poly.pdbx_seq_one_letter_code
_entity_poly.pdbx_strand_id
1 'polypeptide(L)'
;MKKVIVLLLLVVFVAGLVFVADDACAAWRKNKDDEEKAEVVEKAAPAEPEAALICTFKNDEELGEFEQLYVSKQATFGRMGVLQAYFSMEQNNLMEIDRQMEEKFGFRMDPSKMYDLNRDNKEIRELGPIPVAPPTE
;
A
#
# COMPACT_ATOMS: atom_id res chain seq x y z
N MET A 1 21.03 -14.55 -15.61
CA MET A 1 19.70 -14.68 -16.25
C MET A 1 18.91 -15.92 -15.79
N LYS A 2 19.45 -17.15 -15.83
CA LYS A 2 18.74 -18.36 -15.33
C LYS A 2 18.21 -18.26 -13.89
N LYS A 3 18.98 -17.67 -12.96
CA LYS A 3 18.58 -17.53 -11.54
C LYS A 3 17.38 -16.57 -11.32
N VAL A 4 17.21 -15.57 -12.19
CA VAL A 4 16.10 -14.61 -12.10
C VAL A 4 14.81 -15.22 -12.67
N ILE A 5 14.94 -16.02 -13.73
CA ILE A 5 13.81 -16.76 -14.34
C ILE A 5 13.28 -17.83 -13.37
N VAL A 6 14.17 -18.53 -12.66
CA VAL A 6 13.78 -19.51 -11.62
C VAL A 6 13.08 -18.82 -10.45
N LEU A 7 13.54 -17.63 -10.03
CA LEU A 7 12.91 -16.88 -8.94
C LEU A 7 11.51 -16.39 -9.32
N LEU A 8 11.33 -15.90 -10.55
CA LEU A 8 10.03 -15.46 -11.06
C LEU A 8 9.05 -16.63 -11.21
N LEU A 9 9.51 -17.80 -11.67
CA LEU A 9 8.68 -19.01 -11.72
C LEU A 9 8.27 -19.47 -10.31
N LEU A 10 9.15 -19.34 -9.30
CA LEU A 10 8.85 -19.68 -7.92
C LEU A 10 7.80 -18.74 -7.30
N VAL A 11 7.87 -17.43 -7.57
CA VAL A 11 6.89 -16.45 -7.07
C VAL A 11 5.51 -16.67 -7.69
N VAL A 12 5.43 -16.97 -9.00
CA VAL A 12 4.17 -17.30 -9.67
C VAL A 12 3.60 -18.64 -9.18
N PHE A 13 4.46 -19.63 -8.89
CA PHE A 13 4.02 -20.93 -8.36
C PHE A 13 3.50 -20.83 -6.91
N VAL A 14 4.13 -20.02 -6.06
CA VAL A 14 3.67 -19.80 -4.68
C VAL A 14 2.39 -18.96 -4.65
N ALA A 15 2.27 -17.91 -5.47
CA ALA A 15 1.03 -17.15 -5.58
C ALA A 15 -0.13 -17.98 -6.16
N GLY A 16 0.14 -18.88 -7.11
CA GLY A 16 -0.84 -19.82 -7.65
C GLY A 16 -1.29 -20.87 -6.63
N LEU A 17 -0.41 -21.35 -5.75
CA LEU A 17 -0.76 -22.29 -4.68
C LEU A 17 -1.67 -21.66 -3.61
N VAL A 18 -1.51 -20.37 -3.31
CA VAL A 18 -2.42 -19.68 -2.37
C VAL A 18 -3.83 -19.52 -2.95
N PHE A 19 -3.97 -19.35 -4.27
CA PHE A 19 -5.29 -19.24 -4.92
C PHE A 19 -5.98 -20.61 -5.13
N VAL A 20 -5.22 -21.69 -5.33
CA VAL A 20 -5.76 -23.06 -5.48
C VAL A 20 -6.09 -23.71 -4.14
N ALA A 21 -5.45 -23.30 -3.03
CA ALA A 21 -5.74 -23.85 -1.71
C ALA A 21 -7.14 -23.46 -1.17
N ASP A 22 -7.68 -22.30 -1.58
CA ASP A 22 -9.02 -21.86 -1.17
C ASP A 22 -10.13 -22.68 -1.86
N ASP A 23 -10.04 -22.87 -3.19
CA ASP A 23 -11.00 -23.67 -3.96
C ASP A 23 -10.89 -25.18 -3.68
N ALA A 24 -9.67 -25.69 -3.47
CA ALA A 24 -9.48 -27.11 -3.15
C ALA A 24 -9.96 -27.48 -1.73
N CYS A 25 -9.87 -26.56 -0.76
CA CYS A 25 -10.45 -26.78 0.58
C CYS A 25 -11.98 -26.81 0.55
N ALA A 26 -12.62 -25.99 -0.29
CA ALA A 26 -14.08 -25.98 -0.47
C ALA A 26 -14.59 -27.25 -1.18
N ALA A 27 -13.86 -27.76 -2.17
CA ALA A 27 -14.25 -28.97 -2.91
C ALA A 27 -14.00 -30.27 -2.14
N TRP A 28 -12.95 -30.34 -1.30
CA TRP A 28 -12.62 -31.58 -0.55
C TRP A 28 -13.53 -31.83 0.65
N ARG A 29 -14.18 -30.79 1.21
CA ARG A 29 -15.22 -30.94 2.24
C ARG A 29 -16.53 -31.54 1.72
N LYS A 30 -16.83 -31.38 0.42
CA LYS A 30 -18.11 -31.80 -0.15
C LYS A 30 -18.28 -33.32 -0.28
N ASN A 31 -17.19 -34.10 -0.17
CA ASN A 31 -17.19 -35.55 -0.36
C ASN A 31 -16.98 -36.36 0.93
N LYS A 32 -16.97 -35.73 2.11
CA LYS A 32 -16.68 -36.43 3.38
C LYS A 32 -17.79 -36.36 4.44
N ASP A 33 -18.92 -35.75 4.12
CA ASP A 33 -20.00 -35.47 5.08
C ASP A 33 -21.33 -36.19 4.74
N ASP A 34 -21.29 -37.35 4.06
CA ASP A 34 -22.46 -38.24 3.93
C ASP A 34 -22.56 -39.30 5.05
N GLU A 35 -21.62 -39.34 5.99
CA GLU A 35 -21.77 -40.15 7.21
C GLU A 35 -21.42 -39.34 8.45
N GLU A 36 -22.45 -39.11 9.26
CA GLU A 36 -22.46 -39.03 10.72
C GLU A 36 -23.11 -37.73 11.26
N LYS A 37 -24.36 -37.89 11.69
CA LYS A 37 -25.11 -36.92 12.51
C LYS A 37 -24.29 -36.55 13.74
N ALA A 38 -23.80 -35.32 13.79
CA ALA A 38 -23.52 -34.63 15.03
C ALA A 38 -24.15 -33.24 14.96
N GLU A 39 -25.10 -33.01 15.86
CA GLU A 39 -25.80 -31.76 16.08
C GLU A 39 -24.79 -30.70 16.54
N VAL A 40 -24.22 -29.96 15.58
CA VAL A 40 -23.40 -28.77 15.86
C VAL A 40 -24.33 -27.58 15.75
N VAL A 41 -24.63 -26.99 16.91
CA VAL A 41 -25.21 -25.65 17.03
C VAL A 41 -24.52 -24.74 16.04
N GLU A 42 -25.27 -24.37 14.99
CA GLU A 42 -24.88 -23.41 13.98
C GLU A 42 -24.60 -22.09 14.70
N LYS A 43 -23.33 -21.86 15.04
CA LYS A 43 -22.86 -20.55 15.43
C LYS A 43 -22.93 -19.72 14.15
N ALA A 44 -24.09 -19.09 13.96
CA ALA A 44 -24.36 -18.16 12.88
C ALA A 44 -23.11 -17.30 12.65
N ALA A 45 -22.58 -17.38 11.44
CA ALA A 45 -21.59 -16.42 10.98
C ALA A 45 -22.16 -15.01 11.29
N PRO A 46 -21.38 -14.10 11.88
CA PRO A 46 -21.87 -12.75 12.13
C PRO A 46 -22.33 -12.20 10.77
N ALA A 47 -23.62 -11.91 10.67
CA ALA A 47 -24.20 -11.29 9.48
C ALA A 47 -23.38 -10.02 9.21
N GLU A 48 -22.70 -9.99 8.05
CA GLU A 48 -22.08 -8.75 7.58
C GLU A 48 -23.20 -7.70 7.55
N PRO A 49 -22.97 -6.51 8.12
CA PRO A 49 -24.01 -5.50 8.17
C PRO A 49 -24.46 -5.20 6.73
N GLU A 50 -25.75 -5.42 6.44
CA GLU A 50 -26.33 -5.01 5.16
C GLU A 50 -25.96 -3.55 4.92
N ALA A 51 -25.29 -3.29 3.79
CA ALA A 51 -24.81 -1.96 3.47
C ALA A 51 -25.99 -0.98 3.45
N ALA A 52 -25.87 0.10 4.22
CA ALA A 52 -26.93 1.10 4.30
C ALA A 52 -27.14 1.76 2.92
N LEU A 53 -28.40 1.95 2.53
CA LEU A 53 -28.74 2.76 1.36
C LEU A 53 -28.41 4.24 1.65
N ILE A 54 -27.39 4.79 1.00
CA ILE A 54 -26.93 6.18 1.23
C ILE A 54 -27.55 7.17 0.23
N CYS A 55 -27.79 6.74 -1.01
CA CYS A 55 -28.26 7.62 -2.08
C CYS A 55 -29.07 6.85 -3.12
N THR A 56 -30.07 7.50 -3.70
CA THR A 56 -30.87 7.03 -4.83
C THR A 56 -30.85 8.07 -5.95
N PHE A 57 -31.02 7.62 -7.20
CA PHE A 57 -31.02 8.46 -8.38
C PHE A 57 -32.41 8.49 -9.01
N LYS A 58 -32.78 9.60 -9.64
CA LYS A 58 -34.12 9.81 -10.23
C LYS A 58 -34.27 9.13 -11.58
N ASN A 59 -33.19 9.04 -12.36
CA ASN A 59 -33.18 8.45 -13.69
C ASN A 59 -31.76 7.96 -14.08
N ASP A 60 -31.67 7.29 -15.22
CA ASP A 60 -30.42 6.69 -15.72
C ASP A 60 -29.37 7.74 -16.11
N GLU A 61 -29.79 8.95 -16.50
CA GLU A 61 -28.88 10.05 -16.83
C GLU A 61 -28.15 10.55 -15.57
N GLU A 62 -28.88 10.81 -14.48
CA GLU A 62 -28.31 11.22 -13.18
C GLU A 62 -27.40 10.12 -12.59
N LEU A 63 -27.78 8.85 -12.77
CA LEU A 63 -26.93 7.72 -12.37
C LEU A 63 -25.62 7.67 -13.18
N GLY A 64 -25.69 7.84 -14.50
CA GLY A 64 -24.51 7.81 -15.37
C GLY A 64 -23.53 8.95 -15.08
N GLU A 65 -24.03 10.17 -14.84
CA GLU A 65 -23.19 11.30 -14.41
C GLU A 65 -22.51 11.02 -13.06
N PHE A 66 -23.28 10.48 -12.09
CA PHE A 66 -22.73 10.12 -10.79
C PHE A 66 -21.66 9.03 -10.91
N GLU A 67 -21.89 7.99 -11.71
CA GLU A 67 -20.98 6.86 -11.87
C GLU A 67 -19.58 7.32 -12.33
N GLN A 68 -19.52 8.23 -13.30
CA GLN A 68 -18.25 8.78 -13.78
C GLN A 68 -17.47 9.50 -12.67
N LEU A 69 -18.16 10.32 -11.87
CA LEU A 69 -17.55 11.01 -10.72
C LEU A 69 -17.15 10.04 -9.63
N TYR A 70 -18.00 9.04 -9.34
CA TYR A 70 -17.76 8.03 -8.33
C TYR A 70 -16.49 7.23 -8.63
N VAL A 71 -16.37 6.68 -9.85
CA VAL A 71 -15.18 5.92 -10.27
C VAL A 71 -13.92 6.78 -10.20
N SER A 72 -13.99 8.02 -10.71
CA SER A 72 -12.87 8.95 -10.67
C SER A 72 -12.44 9.28 -9.23
N LYS A 73 -13.41 9.48 -8.33
CA LYS A 73 -13.16 9.77 -6.91
C LYS A 73 -12.55 8.57 -6.19
N GLN A 74 -13.08 7.36 -6.38
CA GLN A 74 -12.52 6.14 -5.79
C GLN A 74 -11.08 5.88 -6.27
N ALA A 75 -10.83 6.04 -7.57
CA ALA A 75 -9.48 5.92 -8.13
C ALA A 75 -8.52 6.95 -7.52
N THR A 76 -9.00 8.17 -7.27
CA THR A 76 -8.21 9.22 -6.61
C THR A 76 -7.91 8.88 -5.15
N PHE A 77 -8.90 8.40 -4.39
CA PHE A 77 -8.67 7.93 -3.02
C PHE A 77 -7.66 6.79 -2.95
N GLY A 78 -7.74 5.82 -3.88
CA GLY A 78 -6.75 4.76 -3.99
C GLY A 78 -5.33 5.31 -4.22
N ARG A 79 -5.15 6.23 -5.18
CA ARG A 79 -3.85 6.87 -5.44
C ARG A 79 -3.33 7.65 -4.23
N MET A 80 -4.19 8.40 -3.54
CA MET A 80 -3.82 9.14 -2.34
C MET A 80 -3.35 8.21 -1.23
N GLY A 81 -4.05 7.08 -1.01
CA GLY A 81 -3.64 6.08 -0.03
C GLY A 81 -2.25 5.51 -0.31
N VAL A 82 -1.95 5.19 -1.58
CA VAL A 82 -0.61 4.71 -1.98
C VAL A 82 0.45 5.79 -1.77
N LEU A 83 0.19 7.03 -2.17
CA LEU A 83 1.14 8.14 -1.99
C LEU A 83 1.40 8.43 -0.51
N GLN A 84 0.37 8.36 0.33
CA GLN A 84 0.52 8.51 1.78
C GLN A 84 1.39 7.40 2.37
N ALA A 85 1.17 6.14 1.98
CA ALA A 85 2.00 5.03 2.42
C ALA A 85 3.46 5.20 1.99
N TYR A 86 3.68 5.60 0.74
CA TYR A 86 5.02 5.91 0.22
C TYR A 86 5.68 7.05 0.99
N PHE A 87 4.96 8.15 1.23
CA PHE A 87 5.45 9.29 2.00
C PHE A 87 5.83 8.92 3.44
N SER A 88 5.03 8.08 4.11
CA SER A 88 5.37 7.57 5.44
C SER A 88 6.60 6.68 5.43
N MET A 89 6.76 5.84 4.39
CA MET A 89 7.94 5.00 4.23
C MET A 89 9.21 5.85 4.08
N GLU A 90 9.19 6.88 3.22
CA GLU A 90 10.36 7.75 3.03
C GLU A 90 10.71 8.59 4.26
N GLN A 91 9.72 9.03 5.05
CA GLN A 91 10.00 9.67 6.33
C GLN A 91 10.74 8.75 7.30
N ASN A 92 10.31 7.48 7.41
CA ASN A 92 11.00 6.49 8.24
C ASN A 92 12.44 6.25 7.73
N ASN A 93 12.63 6.18 6.42
CA ASN A 93 13.96 6.05 5.81
C ASN A 93 14.86 7.24 6.16
N LEU A 94 14.35 8.48 6.04
CA LEU A 94 15.09 9.68 6.39
C LEU A 94 15.48 9.71 7.87
N MET A 95 14.56 9.36 8.77
CA MET A 95 14.85 9.27 10.21
C MET A 95 15.97 8.27 10.50
N GLU A 96 15.97 7.12 9.84
CA GLU A 96 17.01 6.11 10.01
C GLU A 96 18.36 6.57 9.44
N ILE A 97 18.36 7.26 8.30
CA ILE A 97 19.57 7.87 7.73
C ILE A 97 20.13 8.92 8.71
N ASP A 98 19.30 9.81 9.23
CA ASP A 98 19.70 10.84 10.21
C ASP A 98 20.25 10.22 11.50
N ARG A 99 19.65 9.12 11.96
CA ARG A 99 20.18 8.35 13.10
C ARG A 99 21.57 7.84 12.80
N GLN A 100 21.78 7.21 11.64
CA GLN A 100 23.10 6.68 11.27
C GLN A 100 24.14 7.77 11.05
N MET A 101 23.76 8.92 10.50
CA MET A 101 24.68 10.05 10.31
C MET A 101 25.13 10.63 11.65
N GLU A 102 24.18 10.83 12.58
CA GLU A 102 24.49 11.30 13.93
C GLU A 102 25.40 10.32 14.67
N GLU A 103 25.07 9.02 14.64
CA GLU A 103 25.85 8.01 15.37
C GLU A 103 27.28 7.84 14.83
N LYS A 104 27.46 7.90 13.50
CA LYS A 104 28.76 7.64 12.87
C LYS A 104 29.63 8.88 12.73
N PHE A 105 29.01 10.05 12.58
CA PHE A 105 29.70 11.29 12.21
C PHE A 105 29.39 12.46 13.14
N GLY A 106 28.47 12.31 14.11
CA GLY A 106 28.11 13.38 15.06
C GLY A 106 27.41 14.56 14.41
N PHE A 107 26.72 14.33 13.29
CA PHE A 107 26.10 15.37 12.48
C PHE A 107 24.84 14.85 11.78
N ARG A 108 23.82 15.72 11.68
CA ARG A 108 22.59 15.54 10.88
C ARG A 108 22.43 16.68 9.90
N MET A 109 21.93 16.37 8.71
CA MET A 109 21.61 17.38 7.70
C MET A 109 20.26 18.02 8.05
N ASP A 110 20.19 19.34 7.96
CA ASP A 110 18.94 20.09 8.08
C ASP A 110 18.24 20.12 6.71
N PRO A 111 17.01 19.60 6.59
CA PRO A 111 16.28 19.55 5.32
C PRO A 111 15.90 20.93 4.78
N SER A 112 16.06 22.00 5.56
CA SER A 112 15.88 23.39 5.12
C SER A 112 17.14 24.03 4.52
N LYS A 113 18.27 23.32 4.53
CA LYS A 113 19.58 23.82 4.11
C LYS A 113 20.12 23.08 2.88
N MET A 114 20.98 23.78 2.15
CA MET A 114 21.78 23.23 1.06
C MET A 114 23.17 22.86 1.58
N TYR A 115 23.75 21.79 1.03
CA TYR A 115 25.07 21.31 1.40
C TYR A 115 25.93 21.02 0.17
N ASP A 116 27.24 21.26 0.29
CA ASP A 116 28.25 20.89 -0.71
C ASP A 116 29.24 19.88 -0.12
N LEU A 117 29.46 18.77 -0.82
CA LEU A 117 30.41 17.74 -0.43
C LEU A 117 31.68 17.87 -1.27
N ASN A 118 32.73 18.41 -0.65
CA ASN A 118 34.05 18.51 -1.26
C ASN A 118 34.86 17.24 -0.94
N ARG A 119 35.04 16.39 -1.96
CA ARG A 119 35.74 15.09 -1.82
C ARG A 119 37.26 15.22 -1.70
N ASP A 120 37.84 16.24 -2.34
CA ASP A 120 39.30 16.46 -2.34
C ASP A 120 39.77 16.90 -0.94
N ASN A 121 39.01 17.80 -0.33
CA ASN A 121 39.25 18.30 1.01
C ASN A 121 38.62 17.44 2.11
N LYS A 122 37.77 16.45 1.75
CA LYS A 122 37.04 15.55 2.66
C LYS A 122 36.16 16.30 3.67
N GLU A 123 35.41 17.28 3.20
CA GLU A 123 34.57 18.14 4.03
C GLU A 123 33.17 18.30 3.41
N ILE A 124 32.19 18.60 4.26
CA ILE A 124 30.85 19.03 3.86
C ILE A 124 30.63 20.46 4.37
N ARG A 125 30.09 21.33 3.52
CA ARG A 125 29.85 22.75 3.83
C ARG A 125 28.37 23.06 3.69
N GLU A 126 27.78 23.74 4.68
CA GLU A 126 26.44 24.32 4.56
C GLU A 126 26.52 25.56 3.65
N LEU A 127 25.66 25.62 2.63
CA LEU A 127 25.62 26.72 1.66
C LEU A 127 24.53 27.76 1.97
N GLY A 128 23.69 27.52 2.99
CA GLY A 128 22.57 28.37 3.38
C GLY A 128 21.21 27.73 3.13
N PRO A 129 20.10 28.49 3.21
CA PRO A 129 18.75 27.96 3.08
C PRO A 129 18.43 27.49 1.65
N ILE A 130 17.53 26.53 1.52
CA ILE A 130 16.96 26.14 0.22
C ILE A 130 16.14 27.32 -0.33
N PRO A 131 16.34 27.74 -1.59
CA PRO A 131 15.53 28.80 -2.21
C PRO A 131 14.06 28.40 -2.25
N VAL A 132 13.20 29.19 -1.62
CA VAL A 132 11.75 29.03 -1.72
C VAL A 132 11.31 29.62 -3.07
N ALA A 133 10.72 28.80 -3.94
CA ALA A 133 10.13 29.31 -5.17
C ALA A 133 9.04 30.35 -4.82
N PRO A 134 8.94 31.47 -5.57
CA PRO A 134 7.87 32.44 -5.35
C PRO A 134 6.52 31.73 -5.53
N PRO A 135 5.48 32.11 -4.75
CA PRO A 135 4.16 31.55 -4.93
C PRO A 135 3.70 31.79 -6.38
N THR A 136 3.33 30.73 -7.07
CA THR A 136 2.62 30.82 -8.35
C THR A 136 1.24 31.41 -8.08
N GLU A 137 0.99 32.60 -8.65
CA GLU A 137 -0.34 33.26 -8.69
C GLU A 137 -1.34 32.50 -9.58
#